data_AF-A0AAE4B294-F1
#
_entry.id   AF-A0AAE4B294-F1
#
_cell.length_a   1.000
_cell.length_b   1.000
_cell.length_c   1.000
_cell.angle_alpha   90.00
_cell.angle_beta   90.00
_cell.angle_gamma   90.00
#
_symmetry.space_group_name_H-M   'P 1'
#
loop_
_entity.id
_entity.type
_entity.pdbx_description
1 polymer ?
#
loop_
_entity_poly.entity_id
_entity_poly.type
_entity_poly.pdbx_seq_one_letter_code
_entity_poly.pdbx_strand_id
1 'polypeptide(L)'
;MSAQRQFAQITSVAPATGPRAALGRAVVLGGSIAGLMAARVLSEHADEVVIVEPDDLVALDVPGAPPVPRPGVPQGGHVHALLPAGQAQLARWFPGFTEDAVRAGAPVRPHASRFVFYLDGARRPPADPGVQAESLSSSRPFLEALIRHRVLALPAVTTRTGRAAGLLIEGGRVTGVRLTGGGTLDADFVVDATGRSSRLGDWVAAHGFPKPATQRMGIALTYATALFHRPPEPDVWGTIAVTTPAPGRPARQGGFTPIEGGRWTMLIAGYGDDRPGRDREDYRRRCERDFPPEFAHVVNTAGWASDVATYHQADSRRRDFTGLERFPARLVAAGDALASFNPAYGQGMTSALLHASCLSRYLRGRPDLDRPARTYFAETRVVVDAAWQTSTAADLALPHVDGPYPRGYRLRRWAGGLISAAAAHDPVVNRGLSRVTTMIDHPAALSRPGLLLRAARHALRDRQVRARSS
;
A
#
# COMPACT_ATOMS: atom_id res chain seq x y z
N MET A 1 -21.10 -11.56 -9.77
CA MET A 1 -20.47 -10.34 -10.34
C MET A 1 -19.00 -10.66 -10.66
N SER A 2 -18.41 -10.14 -11.73
CA SER A 2 -16.98 -10.39 -12.02
C SER A 2 -16.08 -9.61 -11.05
N ALA A 3 -14.88 -10.13 -10.76
CA ALA A 3 -13.90 -9.46 -9.90
C ALA A 3 -13.56 -8.04 -10.37
N GLN A 4 -13.50 -7.82 -11.70
CA GLN A 4 -13.28 -6.49 -12.27
C GLN A 4 -14.41 -5.50 -11.95
N ARG A 5 -15.68 -5.93 -12.05
CA ARG A 5 -16.83 -5.08 -11.70
C ARG A 5 -16.87 -4.80 -10.19
N GLN A 6 -16.56 -5.80 -9.38
CA GLN A 6 -16.49 -5.65 -7.92
C GLN A 6 -15.38 -4.68 -7.52
N PHE A 7 -14.18 -4.81 -8.09
CA PHE A 7 -13.07 -3.89 -7.84
C PHE A 7 -13.44 -2.45 -8.21
N ALA A 8 -14.08 -2.23 -9.37
CA ALA A 8 -14.55 -0.91 -9.78
C ALA A 8 -15.58 -0.30 -8.82
N GLN A 9 -16.43 -1.12 -8.19
CA GLN A 9 -17.35 -0.64 -7.15
C GLN A 9 -16.62 -0.29 -5.85
N ILE A 10 -15.59 -1.04 -5.49
CA ILE A 10 -14.77 -0.80 -4.28
C ILE A 10 -13.92 0.47 -4.46
N THR A 11 -13.32 0.68 -5.64
CA THR A 11 -12.50 1.86 -5.95
C THR A 11 -13.32 3.11 -6.29
N SER A 12 -14.65 2.99 -6.42
CA SER A 12 -15.52 4.12 -6.65
C SER A 12 -15.39 5.16 -5.52
N VAL A 13 -15.42 6.44 -5.90
CA VAL A 13 -15.48 7.55 -4.94
C VAL A 13 -16.92 7.85 -4.49
N ALA A 14 -17.92 7.24 -5.12
CA ALA A 14 -19.31 7.38 -4.71
C ALA A 14 -19.51 6.72 -3.32
N PRO A 15 -20.14 7.41 -2.36
CA PRO A 15 -20.49 6.83 -1.08
C PRO A 15 -21.38 5.59 -1.26
N ALA A 16 -21.18 4.56 -0.43
CA ALA A 16 -22.09 3.43 -0.39
C ALA A 16 -23.46 3.90 0.16
N THR A 17 -24.52 3.60 -0.59
CA THR A 17 -25.89 3.95 -0.21
C THR A 17 -26.54 2.78 0.53
N GLY A 18 -27.20 3.07 1.65
CA GLY A 18 -27.81 2.06 2.53
C GLY A 18 -27.97 2.62 3.95
N PRO A 19 -28.85 2.05 4.80
CA PRO A 19 -28.96 2.48 6.18
C PRO A 19 -27.67 2.17 6.94
N ARG A 20 -27.47 2.88 8.05
CA ARG A 20 -26.37 2.59 8.97
C ARG A 20 -26.70 1.31 9.73
N ALA A 21 -25.72 0.44 9.94
CA ALA A 21 -25.79 -0.53 11.02
C ALA A 21 -25.93 0.21 12.37
N ALA A 22 -26.58 -0.42 13.34
CA ALA A 22 -26.69 0.08 14.70
C ALA A 22 -25.86 -0.82 15.62
N LEU A 23 -24.65 -0.39 15.93
CA LEU A 23 -23.73 -1.04 16.87
C LEU A 23 -23.63 -0.13 18.11
N GLY A 24 -23.57 -0.71 19.31
CA GLY A 24 -23.26 0.07 20.51
C GLY A 24 -21.78 0.44 20.50
N ARG A 25 -20.90 -0.55 20.66
CA ARG A 25 -19.44 -0.33 20.67
C ARG A 25 -18.71 -1.15 19.63
N ALA A 26 -17.88 -0.50 18.82
CA ALA A 26 -16.90 -1.16 17.97
C ALA A 26 -15.47 -0.98 18.51
N VAL A 27 -14.64 -2.01 18.37
CA VAL A 27 -13.24 -1.96 18.80
C VAL A 27 -12.32 -2.19 17.59
N VAL A 28 -11.36 -1.30 17.41
CA VAL A 28 -10.33 -1.40 16.37
C VAL A 28 -8.99 -1.69 17.01
N LEU A 29 -8.37 -2.80 16.65
CA LEU A 29 -7.05 -3.19 17.17
C LEU A 29 -5.97 -2.66 16.23
N GLY A 30 -5.18 -1.70 16.70
CA GLY A 30 -4.12 -1.02 15.93
C GLY A 30 -4.56 0.33 15.36
N GLY A 31 -3.70 1.33 15.48
CA GLY A 31 -3.92 2.75 15.14
C GLY A 31 -3.14 3.23 13.92
N SER A 32 -2.74 2.33 13.02
CA SER A 32 -2.14 2.71 11.73
C SER A 32 -3.21 3.12 10.72
N ILE A 33 -2.83 3.51 9.50
CA ILE A 33 -3.76 3.87 8.40
C ILE A 33 -4.95 2.88 8.29
N ALA A 34 -4.72 1.56 8.37
CA ALA A 34 -5.80 0.59 8.28
C ALA A 34 -6.82 0.71 9.43
N GLY A 35 -6.32 0.91 10.65
CA GLY A 35 -7.15 1.06 11.84
C GLY A 35 -7.86 2.40 11.90
N LEU A 36 -7.16 3.50 11.56
CA LEU A 36 -7.75 4.83 11.47
C LEU A 36 -8.88 4.87 10.44
N MET A 37 -8.69 4.24 9.28
CA MET A 37 -9.74 4.18 8.26
C MET A 37 -10.88 3.23 8.64
N ALA A 38 -10.61 2.13 9.35
CA ALA A 38 -11.66 1.30 9.91
C ALA A 38 -12.49 2.07 10.95
N ALA A 39 -11.84 2.84 11.84
CA ALA A 39 -12.50 3.67 12.83
C ALA A 39 -13.36 4.77 12.18
N ARG A 40 -12.84 5.43 11.12
CA ARG A 40 -13.61 6.39 10.31
C ARG A 40 -14.89 5.78 9.73
N VAL A 41 -14.84 4.53 9.26
CA VAL A 41 -16.02 3.85 8.73
C VAL A 41 -16.98 3.49 9.86
N LEU A 42 -16.47 2.92 10.94
CA LEU A 42 -17.27 2.48 12.09
C LEU A 42 -17.94 3.65 12.82
N SER A 43 -17.38 4.87 12.78
CA SER A 43 -17.98 6.05 13.39
C SER A 43 -19.33 6.44 12.77
N GLU A 44 -19.67 5.90 11.60
CA GLU A 44 -21.00 6.05 10.99
C GLU A 44 -21.98 4.93 11.38
N HIS A 45 -21.52 3.93 12.11
CA HIS A 45 -22.23 2.67 12.36
C HIS A 45 -22.28 2.24 13.83
N ALA A 46 -21.45 2.84 14.68
CA ALA A 46 -21.38 2.56 16.10
C ALA A 46 -21.54 3.84 16.91
N ASP A 47 -22.17 3.73 18.09
CA ASP A 47 -22.27 4.84 19.04
C ASP A 47 -20.89 5.20 19.61
N GLU A 48 -20.05 4.20 19.83
CA GLU A 48 -18.66 4.35 20.28
C GLU A 48 -17.70 3.47 19.47
N VAL A 49 -16.54 4.02 19.11
CA VAL A 49 -15.43 3.35 18.44
C VAL A 49 -14.16 3.53 19.25
N VAL A 50 -13.62 2.44 19.80
CA VAL A 50 -12.38 2.47 20.60
C VAL A 50 -11.21 1.91 19.79
N ILE A 51 -10.20 2.74 19.55
CA ILE A 51 -8.93 2.29 18.94
C ILE A 51 -7.98 1.84 20.06
N VAL A 52 -7.60 0.57 20.06
CA VAL A 52 -6.61 -0.01 20.99
C VAL A 52 -5.25 -0.07 20.30
N GLU A 53 -4.30 0.75 20.77
CA GLU A 53 -2.97 0.88 20.16
C GLU A 53 -1.90 1.07 21.26
N PRO A 54 -0.71 0.45 21.16
CA PRO A 54 0.36 0.65 22.14
C PRO A 54 0.97 2.05 22.12
N ASP A 55 1.04 2.70 20.96
CA ASP A 55 1.46 4.11 20.87
C ASP A 55 0.34 5.03 21.36
N ASP A 56 0.66 6.04 22.17
CA ASP A 56 -0.32 7.05 22.61
C ASP A 56 -0.71 7.97 21.44
N LEU A 57 -1.82 7.65 20.79
CA LEU A 57 -2.28 8.38 19.61
C LEU A 57 -2.68 9.83 19.91
N VAL A 58 -3.17 10.13 21.11
CA VAL A 58 -3.59 11.50 21.49
C VAL A 58 -2.34 12.34 21.76
N ALA A 59 -1.38 11.80 22.50
CA ALA A 59 -0.10 12.48 22.72
C ALA A 59 0.70 12.69 21.43
N LEU A 60 0.46 11.85 20.40
CA LEU A 60 1.06 12.03 19.08
C LEU A 60 0.28 13.01 18.18
N ASP A 61 -0.97 13.36 18.50
CA ASP A 61 -1.83 14.26 17.72
C ASP A 61 -1.72 15.72 18.17
N VAL A 62 -0.48 16.21 18.28
CA VAL A 62 -0.21 17.59 18.70
C VAL A 62 -0.25 18.51 17.47
N PRO A 63 -1.14 19.52 17.42
CA PRO A 63 -1.18 20.47 16.33
C PRO A 63 0.16 21.19 16.14
N GLY A 64 0.67 21.22 14.90
CA GLY A 64 1.93 21.89 14.55
C GLY A 64 3.21 21.15 14.95
N ALA A 65 3.12 20.02 15.66
CA ALA A 65 4.30 19.20 15.92
C ALA A 65 4.78 18.50 14.63
N PRO A 66 6.10 18.35 14.43
CA PRO A 66 6.62 17.63 13.27
C PRO A 66 6.19 16.16 13.33
N PRO A 67 5.72 15.58 12.22
CA PRO A 67 5.35 14.18 12.20
C PRO A 67 6.59 13.30 12.32
N VAL A 68 6.61 12.43 13.33
CA VAL A 68 7.72 11.53 13.62
C VAL A 68 7.37 10.07 13.33
N PRO A 69 8.30 9.25 12.81
CA PRO A 69 8.12 7.81 12.78
C PRO A 69 7.84 7.27 14.18
N ARG A 70 6.83 6.40 14.31
CA ARG A 70 6.45 5.77 15.58
C ARG A 70 6.86 4.30 15.63
N PRO A 71 7.17 3.74 16.82
CA PRO A 71 7.59 2.34 16.96
C PRO A 71 6.59 1.33 16.40
N GLY A 72 5.28 1.62 16.47
CA GLY A 72 4.23 0.78 15.89
C GLY A 72 4.25 0.67 14.36
N VAL A 73 5.03 1.49 13.65
CA VAL A 73 5.17 1.45 12.18
C VAL A 73 6.66 1.48 11.80
N PRO A 74 7.40 0.35 11.93
CA PRO A 74 8.85 0.30 11.68
C PRO A 74 9.27 0.75 10.28
N GLN A 75 8.40 0.57 9.29
CA GLN A 75 8.64 1.02 7.92
C GLN A 75 8.40 2.53 7.70
N GLY A 76 7.84 3.26 8.66
CA GLY A 76 7.38 4.64 8.48
C GLY A 76 8.46 5.63 8.02
N GLY A 77 9.73 5.36 8.31
CA GLY A 77 10.86 6.20 7.89
C GLY A 77 11.31 6.02 6.43
N HIS A 78 10.71 5.10 5.68
CA HIS A 78 11.09 4.79 4.29
C HIS A 78 10.18 5.49 3.28
N VAL A 79 10.62 5.58 2.02
CA VAL A 79 9.81 6.14 0.93
C VAL A 79 8.48 5.39 0.82
N HIS A 80 7.39 6.15 0.83
CA HIS A 80 6.03 5.65 0.68
C HIS A 80 5.27 6.53 -0.30
N ALA A 81 4.90 5.98 -1.46
CA ALA A 81 4.02 6.65 -2.39
C ALA A 81 2.57 6.24 -2.11
N LEU A 82 1.69 7.23 -1.87
CA LEU A 82 0.26 6.99 -1.91
C LEU A 82 -0.17 6.88 -3.37
N LEU A 83 -0.70 5.73 -3.77
CA LEU A 83 -1.16 5.57 -5.16
C LEU A 83 -2.44 6.38 -5.40
N PRO A 84 -2.68 6.87 -6.63
CA PRO A 84 -3.87 7.63 -7.01
C PRO A 84 -5.21 7.07 -6.50
N ALA A 85 -5.42 5.75 -6.56
CA ALA A 85 -6.65 5.15 -6.02
C ALA A 85 -6.80 5.39 -4.50
N GLY A 86 -5.69 5.32 -3.75
CA GLY A 86 -5.69 5.59 -2.31
C GLY A 86 -5.97 7.08 -2.03
N GLN A 87 -5.35 7.98 -2.78
CA GLN A 87 -5.61 9.41 -2.65
C GLN A 87 -7.07 9.77 -2.93
N ALA A 88 -7.65 9.20 -4.00
CA ALA A 88 -9.07 9.40 -4.31
C ALA A 88 -9.99 8.92 -3.17
N GLN A 89 -9.63 7.81 -2.49
CA GLN A 89 -10.37 7.35 -1.32
C GLN A 89 -10.18 8.28 -0.11
N LEU A 90 -8.99 8.83 0.13
CA LEU A 90 -8.81 9.82 1.20
C LEU A 90 -9.65 11.07 0.96
N ALA A 91 -9.65 11.61 -0.27
CA ALA A 91 -10.48 12.77 -0.63
C ALA A 91 -11.98 12.48 -0.48
N ARG A 92 -12.42 11.25 -0.78
CA ARG A 92 -13.79 10.79 -0.52
C ARG A 92 -14.13 10.78 0.97
N TRP A 93 -13.28 10.20 1.81
CA TRP A 93 -13.56 10.03 3.25
C TRP A 93 -13.38 11.32 4.05
N PHE A 94 -12.49 12.19 3.58
CA PHE A 94 -12.14 13.47 4.17
C PHE A 94 -12.12 14.53 3.06
N PRO A 95 -13.28 15.16 2.77
CA PRO A 95 -13.30 16.30 1.87
C PRO A 95 -12.29 17.38 2.31
N GLY A 96 -11.57 17.97 1.36
CA GLY A 96 -10.53 18.95 1.61
C GLY A 96 -9.17 18.38 2.06
N PHE A 97 -8.99 17.05 2.05
CA PHE A 97 -7.77 16.43 2.61
C PHE A 97 -6.49 16.85 1.88
N THR A 98 -6.52 16.92 0.55
CA THR A 98 -5.34 17.30 -0.24
C THR A 98 -4.98 18.76 0.00
N GLU A 99 -5.96 19.65 0.05
CA GLU A 99 -5.78 21.08 0.33
C GLU A 99 -5.22 21.29 1.73
N ASP A 100 -5.72 20.56 2.72
CA ASP A 100 -5.21 20.59 4.08
C ASP A 100 -3.79 20.05 4.17
N ALA A 101 -3.47 18.98 3.44
CA ALA A 101 -2.13 18.45 3.36
C ALA A 101 -1.15 19.46 2.76
N VAL A 102 -1.54 20.13 1.67
CA VAL A 102 -0.73 21.21 1.07
C VAL A 102 -0.55 22.36 2.06
N ARG A 103 -1.62 22.80 2.75
CA ARG A 103 -1.55 23.85 3.77
C ARG A 103 -0.64 23.47 4.95
N ALA A 104 -0.61 22.20 5.31
CA ALA A 104 0.25 21.65 6.35
C ALA A 104 1.70 21.41 5.88
N GLY A 105 2.03 21.69 4.61
CA GLY A 105 3.40 21.66 4.09
C GLY A 105 3.72 20.50 3.14
N ALA A 106 2.71 19.74 2.68
CA ALA A 106 2.92 18.76 1.63
C ALA A 106 3.41 19.46 0.35
N PRO A 107 4.52 19.01 -0.25
CA PRO A 107 5.11 19.65 -1.42
C PRO A 107 4.22 19.53 -2.67
N VAL A 108 4.01 20.65 -3.35
CA VAL A 108 3.33 20.73 -4.65
C VAL A 108 4.38 20.84 -5.75
N ARG A 109 4.24 20.01 -6.79
CA ARG A 109 5.19 19.96 -7.90
C ARG A 109 5.15 21.26 -8.72
N PRO A 110 6.27 22.01 -8.85
CA PRO A 110 6.35 23.14 -9.78
C PRO A 110 6.13 22.69 -11.23
N HIS A 111 5.44 23.51 -12.02
CA HIS A 111 5.08 23.16 -13.41
C HIS A 111 6.31 22.87 -14.29
N ALA A 112 7.42 23.59 -14.09
CA ALA A 112 8.65 23.41 -14.86
C ALA A 112 9.48 22.18 -14.41
N SER A 113 9.19 21.61 -13.25
CA SER A 113 9.99 20.50 -12.70
C SER A 113 9.58 19.15 -13.30
N ARG A 114 10.58 18.31 -13.58
CA ARG A 114 10.37 16.98 -14.20
C ARG A 114 10.27 15.89 -13.15
N PHE A 115 9.32 14.97 -13.33
CA PHE A 115 9.32 13.67 -12.66
C PHE A 115 9.81 12.61 -13.65
N VAL A 116 10.84 11.85 -13.28
CA VAL A 116 11.53 10.95 -14.21
C VAL A 116 11.36 9.50 -13.78
N PHE A 117 11.05 8.62 -14.73
CA PHE A 117 10.97 7.18 -14.49
C PHE A 117 11.93 6.46 -15.43
N TYR A 118 12.81 5.63 -14.88
CA TYR A 118 13.73 4.77 -15.62
C TYR A 118 13.33 3.29 -15.46
N LEU A 119 13.36 2.56 -16.58
CA LEU A 119 13.32 1.09 -16.59
C LEU A 119 14.54 0.58 -17.35
N ASP A 120 15.34 -0.27 -16.71
CA ASP A 120 16.55 -0.87 -17.30
C ASP A 120 17.50 0.17 -17.94
N GLY A 121 17.63 1.33 -17.29
CA GLY A 121 18.44 2.46 -17.75
C GLY A 121 17.78 3.33 -18.82
N ALA A 122 16.64 2.93 -19.39
CA ALA A 122 15.90 3.72 -20.37
C ALA A 122 14.86 4.61 -19.69
N ARG A 123 14.86 5.91 -20.03
CA ARG A 123 13.84 6.86 -19.57
C ARG A 123 12.50 6.52 -20.22
N ARG A 124 11.47 6.33 -19.41
CA ARG A 124 10.08 6.17 -19.86
C ARG A 124 9.49 7.52 -20.26
N PRO A 125 8.54 7.54 -21.21
CA PRO A 125 7.74 8.73 -21.45
C PRO A 125 7.02 9.15 -20.16
N PRO A 126 6.76 10.46 -19.96
CA PRO A 126 5.94 10.93 -18.85
C PRO A 126 4.61 10.17 -18.81
N ALA A 127 4.16 9.82 -17.61
CA ALA A 127 2.84 9.25 -17.45
C ALA A 127 1.76 10.27 -17.86
N ASP A 128 0.58 9.76 -18.19
CA ASP A 128 -0.57 10.59 -18.52
C ASP A 128 -0.82 11.67 -17.43
N PRO A 129 -0.87 12.96 -17.81
CA PRO A 129 -1.18 14.04 -16.89
C PRO A 129 -2.43 13.77 -16.05
N GLY A 130 -3.48 13.16 -16.62
CA GLY A 130 -4.72 12.87 -15.89
C GLY A 130 -4.61 11.82 -14.77
N VAL A 131 -3.50 11.08 -14.67
CA VAL A 131 -3.28 10.05 -13.63
C VAL A 131 -2.25 10.50 -12.58
N GLN A 132 -1.32 11.39 -12.95
CA GLN A 132 -0.19 11.82 -12.10
C GLN A 132 -0.12 13.33 -11.80
N ALA A 133 -0.98 14.17 -12.37
CA ALA A 133 -0.92 15.62 -12.13
C ALA A 133 -1.22 16.01 -10.67
N GLU A 134 -1.90 15.17 -9.91
CA GLU A 134 -2.41 15.50 -8.57
C GLU A 134 -1.84 14.61 -7.45
N SER A 135 -0.84 13.76 -7.71
CA SER A 135 -0.33 12.83 -6.68
C SER A 135 0.25 13.58 -5.48
N LEU A 136 -0.35 13.38 -4.31
CA LEU A 136 0.11 13.90 -3.03
C LEU A 136 1.45 13.25 -2.67
N SER A 137 2.48 14.08 -2.50
CA SER A 137 3.80 13.64 -2.05
C SER A 137 3.99 14.06 -0.60
N SER A 138 4.32 13.12 0.28
CA SER A 138 4.57 13.38 1.69
C SER A 138 5.36 12.25 2.31
N SER A 139 5.92 12.46 3.51
CA SER A 139 6.36 11.33 4.33
C SER A 139 5.14 10.53 4.81
N ARG A 140 5.35 9.26 5.17
CA ARG A 140 4.28 8.46 5.77
C ARG A 140 3.83 8.98 7.14
N PRO A 141 4.73 9.38 8.06
CA PRO A 141 4.34 9.99 9.32
C PRO A 141 3.44 11.21 9.13
N PHE A 142 3.75 12.06 8.15
CA PHE A 142 2.93 13.23 7.82
C PHE A 142 1.51 12.84 7.39
N LEU A 143 1.41 11.90 6.44
CA LEU A 143 0.12 11.41 5.96
C LEU A 143 -0.71 10.77 7.08
N GLU A 144 -0.08 9.92 7.89
CA GLU A 144 -0.74 9.23 9.00
C GLU A 144 -1.19 10.21 10.09
N ALA A 145 -0.40 11.24 10.39
CA ALA A 145 -0.77 12.30 11.33
C ALA A 145 -2.02 13.07 10.85
N LEU A 146 -2.09 13.44 9.57
CA LEU A 146 -3.28 14.11 9.02
C LEU A 146 -4.53 13.23 9.08
N ILE A 147 -4.40 11.95 8.76
CA ILE A 147 -5.52 10.99 8.87
C ILE A 147 -5.93 10.85 10.34
N ARG A 148 -4.95 10.68 11.24
CA ARG A 148 -5.19 10.54 12.68
C ARG A 148 -5.94 11.76 13.21
N HIS A 149 -5.49 12.96 12.91
CA HIS A 149 -6.13 14.19 13.33
C HIS A 149 -7.61 14.25 12.92
N ARG A 150 -7.90 13.94 11.65
CA ARG A 150 -9.29 13.92 11.14
C ARG A 150 -10.13 12.81 11.78
N VAL A 151 -9.53 11.68 12.16
CA VAL A 151 -10.24 10.55 12.78
C VAL A 151 -10.50 10.79 14.27
N LEU A 152 -9.53 11.32 15.01
CA LEU A 152 -9.69 11.62 16.44
C LEU A 152 -10.61 12.81 16.70
N ALA A 153 -10.83 13.67 15.70
CA ALA A 153 -11.84 14.72 15.74
C ALA A 153 -13.29 14.21 15.62
N LEU A 154 -13.50 12.93 15.31
CA LEU A 154 -14.84 12.35 15.21
C LEU A 154 -15.41 12.07 16.62
N PRO A 155 -16.62 12.55 16.96
CA PRO A 155 -17.15 12.42 18.33
C PRO A 155 -17.29 10.99 18.84
N ALA A 156 -17.53 10.03 17.94
CA ALA A 156 -17.68 8.62 18.29
C ALA A 156 -16.33 7.91 18.51
N VAL A 157 -15.20 8.52 18.17
CA VAL A 157 -13.89 7.84 18.20
C VAL A 157 -13.11 8.22 19.45
N THR A 158 -12.71 7.20 20.20
CA THR A 158 -11.80 7.32 21.35
C THR A 158 -10.62 6.37 21.19
N THR A 159 -9.57 6.56 22.00
CA THR A 159 -8.37 5.72 21.98
C THR A 159 -8.12 5.13 23.35
N ARG A 160 -7.50 3.95 23.36
CA ARG A 160 -7.03 3.30 24.58
C ARG A 160 -5.63 2.76 24.36
N THR A 161 -4.67 3.29 25.12
CA THR A 161 -3.30 2.81 25.08
C THR A 161 -3.24 1.37 25.57
N GLY A 162 -2.74 0.46 24.74
CA GLY A 162 -2.63 -0.96 25.09
C GLY A 162 -2.50 -1.90 23.90
N ARG A 163 -2.38 -3.20 24.20
CA ARG A 163 -2.34 -4.26 23.20
C ARG A 163 -3.45 -5.25 23.48
N ALA A 164 -4.10 -5.76 22.43
CA ALA A 164 -4.97 -6.91 22.58
C ALA A 164 -4.15 -8.20 22.77
N ALA A 165 -4.62 -9.05 23.69
CA ALA A 165 -4.06 -10.35 24.01
C ALA A 165 -4.94 -11.51 23.53
N GLY A 166 -6.21 -11.25 23.22
CA GLY A 166 -7.15 -12.27 22.74
C GLY A 166 -8.55 -11.72 22.46
N LEU A 167 -9.42 -12.59 21.95
CA LEU A 167 -10.84 -12.31 21.73
C LEU A 167 -11.68 -12.88 22.89
N LEU A 168 -12.84 -12.28 23.13
CA LEU A 168 -13.94 -12.88 23.89
C LEU A 168 -14.97 -13.39 22.89
N ILE A 169 -15.34 -14.67 22.97
CA ILE A 169 -16.26 -15.31 22.03
C ILE A 169 -17.33 -16.08 22.78
N GLU A 170 -18.58 -15.77 22.48
CA GLU A 170 -19.77 -16.41 23.06
C GLU A 170 -20.73 -16.78 21.94
N GLY A 171 -21.31 -17.99 21.95
CA GLY A 171 -22.28 -18.40 20.93
C GLY A 171 -21.76 -18.31 19.48
N GLY A 172 -20.44 -18.34 19.28
CA GLY A 172 -19.79 -18.20 17.97
C GLY A 172 -19.68 -16.77 17.43
N ARG A 173 -19.93 -15.75 18.25
CA ARG A 173 -19.72 -14.33 17.91
C ARG A 173 -18.69 -13.71 18.84
N VAL A 174 -17.90 -12.76 18.34
CA VAL A 174 -17.03 -11.94 19.19
C VAL A 174 -17.89 -10.97 20.00
N THR A 175 -17.64 -10.89 21.30
CA THR A 175 -18.32 -9.99 22.25
C THR A 175 -17.37 -8.99 22.90
N GLY A 176 -16.07 -9.06 22.59
CA GLY A 176 -15.07 -8.16 23.14
C GLY A 176 -13.65 -8.65 22.92
N VAL A 177 -12.71 -7.97 23.56
CA VAL A 177 -11.28 -8.28 23.50
C VAL A 177 -10.66 -8.30 24.90
N ARG A 178 -9.64 -9.14 25.08
CA ARG A 178 -8.78 -9.13 26.27
C ARG A 178 -7.56 -8.26 26.00
N LEU A 179 -7.15 -7.46 26.98
CA LEU A 179 -5.96 -6.62 26.87
C LEU A 179 -4.75 -7.24 27.57
N THR A 180 -3.56 -6.89 27.10
CA THR A 180 -2.30 -7.18 27.78
C THR A 180 -2.23 -6.40 29.09
N GLY A 181 -1.79 -7.03 30.18
CA GLY A 181 -1.79 -6.44 31.52
C GLY A 181 -3.09 -6.67 32.31
N GLY A 182 -4.07 -7.37 31.72
CA GLY A 182 -5.34 -7.68 32.35
C GLY A 182 -6.48 -6.78 31.87
N GLY A 183 -7.71 -7.18 32.22
CA GLY A 183 -8.92 -6.49 31.81
C GLY A 183 -9.46 -6.88 30.44
N THR A 184 -10.71 -6.51 30.22
CA THR A 184 -11.47 -6.74 29.01
C THR A 184 -12.05 -5.44 28.49
N LEU A 185 -12.43 -5.45 27.21
CA LEU A 185 -13.19 -4.39 26.58
C LEU A 185 -14.29 -5.04 25.75
N ASP A 186 -15.54 -4.84 26.15
CA ASP A 186 -16.70 -5.35 25.44
C ASP A 186 -16.81 -4.69 24.06
N ALA A 187 -17.34 -5.41 23.08
CA ALA A 187 -17.50 -4.93 21.72
C ALA A 187 -18.60 -5.69 20.98
N ASP A 188 -19.45 -4.96 20.27
CA ASP A 188 -20.42 -5.50 19.33
C ASP A 188 -19.80 -5.85 17.97
N PHE A 189 -18.61 -5.29 17.68
CA PHE A 189 -17.87 -5.52 16.45
C PHE A 189 -16.38 -5.26 16.64
N VAL A 190 -15.53 -6.15 16.15
CA VAL A 190 -14.07 -6.03 16.27
C VAL A 190 -13.40 -6.01 14.89
N VAL A 191 -12.48 -5.06 14.69
CA VAL A 191 -11.60 -5.01 13.52
C VAL A 191 -10.16 -5.25 13.96
N ASP A 192 -9.53 -6.31 13.46
CA ASP A 192 -8.09 -6.49 13.57
C ASP A 192 -7.35 -5.71 12.48
N ALA A 193 -6.72 -4.61 12.87
CA ALA A 193 -5.84 -3.79 12.04
C ALA A 193 -4.39 -3.76 12.58
N THR A 194 -3.98 -4.79 13.34
CA THR A 194 -2.64 -4.90 13.95
C THR A 194 -1.54 -5.27 12.96
N GLY A 195 -1.86 -5.29 11.67
CA GLY A 195 -0.92 -5.42 10.57
C GLY A 195 -0.18 -6.75 10.51
N ARG A 196 1.11 -6.70 10.14
CA ARG A 196 1.97 -7.89 9.99
C ARG A 196 2.06 -8.73 11.28
N SER A 197 1.94 -8.09 12.44
CA SER A 197 1.97 -8.71 13.77
C SER A 197 0.65 -9.35 14.21
N SER A 198 -0.39 -9.33 13.37
CA SER A 198 -1.69 -9.93 13.70
C SER A 198 -1.56 -11.37 14.20
N ARG A 199 -2.19 -11.57 15.36
CA ARG A 199 -2.37 -12.87 16.04
C ARG A 199 -3.79 -13.41 15.88
N LEU A 200 -4.61 -12.80 15.01
CA LEU A 200 -6.02 -13.15 14.87
C LEU A 200 -6.25 -14.63 14.58
N GLY A 201 -5.42 -15.19 13.70
CA GLY A 201 -5.49 -16.62 13.36
C GLY A 201 -5.25 -17.54 14.56
N ASP A 202 -4.38 -17.13 15.49
CA ASP A 202 -4.11 -17.88 16.71
C ASP A 202 -5.26 -17.70 17.72
N TRP A 203 -5.80 -16.48 17.85
CA TRP A 203 -6.92 -16.20 18.74
C TRP A 203 -8.20 -16.94 18.36
N VAL A 204 -8.54 -17.01 17.06
CA VAL A 204 -9.72 -17.77 16.61
C VAL A 204 -9.50 -19.28 16.76
N ALA A 205 -8.28 -19.77 16.51
CA ALA A 205 -7.93 -21.18 16.70
C ALA A 205 -8.03 -21.63 18.16
N ALA A 206 -7.62 -20.77 19.10
CA ALA A 206 -7.76 -21.01 20.53
C ALA A 206 -9.22 -21.18 20.98
N HIS A 207 -10.19 -20.72 20.19
CA HIS A 207 -11.63 -20.89 20.42
C HIS A 207 -12.26 -21.97 19.52
N GLY A 208 -11.45 -22.85 18.92
CA GLY A 208 -11.93 -23.99 18.13
C GLY A 208 -12.39 -23.65 16.71
N PHE A 209 -12.07 -22.45 16.20
CA PHE A 209 -12.29 -22.10 14.79
C PHE A 209 -11.10 -22.47 13.92
N PRO A 210 -11.29 -22.75 12.61
CA PRO A 210 -10.18 -22.99 11.71
C PRO A 210 -9.33 -21.73 11.54
N LYS A 211 -8.00 -21.90 11.57
CA LYS A 211 -7.02 -20.85 11.31
C LYS A 211 -6.96 -20.53 9.81
N PRO A 212 -6.96 -19.26 9.39
CA PRO A 212 -6.79 -18.89 7.98
C PRO A 212 -5.46 -19.39 7.43
N ALA A 213 -5.50 -20.04 6.26
CA ALA A 213 -4.31 -20.48 5.56
C ALA A 213 -3.44 -19.27 5.20
N THR A 214 -2.14 -19.34 5.49
CA THR A 214 -1.19 -18.26 5.20
C THR A 214 -0.31 -18.65 4.03
N GLN A 215 -0.36 -17.87 2.96
CA GLN A 215 0.59 -17.98 1.85
C GLN A 215 1.72 -16.98 2.07
N ARG A 216 2.96 -17.43 1.90
CA ARG A 216 4.18 -16.62 1.97
C ARG A 216 4.93 -16.69 0.65
N MET A 217 5.57 -15.60 0.28
CA MET A 217 6.49 -15.52 -0.86
C MET A 217 7.74 -14.80 -0.37
N GLY A 218 8.88 -15.51 -0.37
CA GLY A 218 10.17 -14.94 -0.01
C GLY A 218 10.57 -13.87 -1.02
N ILE A 219 11.04 -12.74 -0.52
CA ILE A 219 11.50 -11.61 -1.33
C ILE A 219 12.94 -11.23 -0.97
N ALA A 220 13.31 -11.31 0.33
CA ALA A 220 14.62 -10.91 0.83
C ALA A 220 15.01 -9.46 0.42
N LEU A 221 14.05 -8.54 0.53
CA LEU A 221 14.22 -7.13 0.18
C LEU A 221 14.90 -6.37 1.32
N THR A 222 15.84 -5.50 0.97
CA THR A 222 16.43 -4.55 1.91
C THR A 222 16.42 -3.15 1.32
N TYR A 223 15.92 -2.20 2.11
CA TYR A 223 15.95 -0.77 1.84
C TYR A 223 17.05 -0.10 2.62
N ALA A 224 17.69 0.87 1.98
CA ALA A 224 18.44 1.93 2.63
C ALA A 224 17.79 3.26 2.24
N THR A 225 17.54 4.13 3.22
CA THR A 225 16.86 5.41 3.01
C THR A 225 17.58 6.52 3.75
N ALA A 226 17.76 7.66 3.09
CA ALA A 226 18.28 8.88 3.68
C ALA A 226 17.44 10.09 3.26
N LEU A 227 17.48 11.13 4.07
CA LEU A 227 16.86 12.42 3.78
C LEU A 227 17.92 13.40 3.25
N PHE A 228 17.50 14.22 2.30
CA PHE A 228 18.33 15.27 1.69
C PHE A 228 17.57 16.59 1.68
N HIS A 229 18.28 17.71 1.81
CA HIS A 229 17.69 19.03 1.61
C HIS A 229 17.31 19.23 0.14
N ARG A 230 16.12 19.78 -0.10
CA ARG A 230 15.60 20.04 -1.45
C ARG A 230 15.54 21.55 -1.69
N PRO A 231 16.11 22.05 -2.81
CA PRO A 231 15.95 23.46 -3.17
C PRO A 231 14.47 23.80 -3.43
N PRO A 232 14.04 25.06 -3.25
CA PRO A 232 12.65 25.47 -3.49
C PRO A 232 12.16 25.14 -4.90
N GLU A 233 13.00 25.39 -5.90
CA GLU A 233 12.73 25.16 -7.33
C GLU A 233 13.71 24.13 -7.89
N PRO A 234 13.45 22.82 -7.71
CA PRO A 234 14.31 21.79 -8.27
C PRO A 234 14.00 21.56 -9.76
N ASP A 235 15.04 21.38 -10.58
CA ASP A 235 14.87 20.92 -11.96
C ASP A 235 14.16 19.56 -12.01
N VAL A 236 14.54 18.65 -11.10
CA VAL A 236 13.98 17.29 -11.00
C VAL A 236 13.18 17.19 -9.71
N TRP A 237 11.86 17.06 -9.84
CA TRP A 237 10.96 16.90 -8.69
C TRP A 237 11.21 15.61 -7.93
N GLY A 238 11.38 14.52 -8.68
CA GLY A 238 11.61 13.18 -8.18
C GLY A 238 11.97 12.23 -9.30
N THR A 239 12.63 11.13 -8.94
CA THR A 239 13.04 10.08 -9.89
C THR A 239 12.66 8.73 -9.32
N ILE A 240 12.20 7.82 -10.18
CA ILE A 240 12.06 6.38 -9.88
C ILE A 240 12.92 5.62 -10.89
N ALA A 241 13.68 4.64 -10.42
CA ALA A 241 14.49 3.77 -11.25
C ALA A 241 14.23 2.31 -10.88
N VAL A 242 13.95 1.49 -11.90
CA VAL A 242 13.78 0.04 -11.76
C VAL A 242 14.73 -0.66 -12.70
N THR A 243 15.54 -1.57 -12.16
CA THR A 243 16.41 -2.46 -12.91
C THR A 243 15.89 -3.88 -12.77
N THR A 244 15.49 -4.47 -13.89
CA THR A 244 15.04 -5.86 -13.95
C THR A 244 16.24 -6.82 -13.93
N PRO A 245 16.10 -7.98 -13.28
CA PRO A 245 17.17 -8.96 -13.23
C PRO A 245 17.47 -9.54 -14.62
N ALA A 246 18.75 -9.64 -14.95
CA ALA A 246 19.26 -10.30 -16.16
C ALA A 246 20.59 -11.01 -15.82
N PRO A 247 21.12 -11.92 -16.67
CA PRO A 247 22.44 -12.50 -16.44
C PRO A 247 23.51 -11.41 -16.21
N GLY A 248 24.19 -11.47 -15.06
CA GLY A 248 25.20 -10.47 -14.66
C GLY A 248 24.64 -9.12 -14.20
N ARG A 249 23.31 -8.94 -14.12
CA ARG A 249 22.66 -7.70 -13.68
C ARG A 249 21.66 -7.96 -12.55
N PRO A 250 21.97 -7.56 -11.31
CA PRO A 250 21.06 -7.74 -10.19
C PRO A 250 19.82 -6.84 -10.33
N ALA A 251 18.71 -7.31 -9.77
CA ALA A 251 17.50 -6.49 -9.66
C ALA A 251 17.72 -5.38 -8.63
N ARG A 252 17.37 -4.15 -8.99
CA ARG A 252 17.48 -2.98 -8.11
C ARG A 252 16.30 -2.07 -8.30
N GLN A 253 15.95 -1.35 -7.25
CA GLN A 253 14.95 -0.30 -7.33
C GLN A 253 15.40 0.88 -6.49
N GLY A 254 15.13 2.08 -6.96
CA GLY A 254 15.43 3.29 -6.23
C GLY A 254 14.42 4.36 -6.55
N GLY A 255 14.25 5.29 -5.64
CA GLY A 255 13.49 6.49 -5.91
C GLY A 255 13.76 7.57 -4.90
N PHE A 256 13.65 8.82 -5.34
CA PHE A 256 13.52 9.95 -4.42
C PHE A 256 12.29 10.78 -4.77
N THR A 257 11.59 11.18 -3.73
CA THR A 257 10.37 11.99 -3.82
C THR A 257 10.42 13.10 -2.78
N PRO A 258 9.81 14.26 -3.06
CA PRO A 258 9.80 15.37 -2.13
C PRO A 258 8.86 15.09 -0.97
N ILE A 259 9.24 15.56 0.21
CA ILE A 259 8.43 15.50 1.42
C ILE A 259 8.38 16.89 2.04
N GLU A 260 7.55 17.03 3.06
CA GLU A 260 7.41 18.24 3.86
C GLU A 260 8.75 18.72 4.45
N GLY A 261 8.84 20.03 4.72
CA GLY A 261 10.03 20.66 5.30
C GLY A 261 11.18 20.87 4.31
N GLY A 262 10.88 20.98 3.01
CA GLY A 262 11.90 21.26 2.00
C GLY A 262 12.94 20.15 1.87
N ARG A 263 12.49 18.88 1.91
CA ARG A 263 13.36 17.70 1.85
C ARG A 263 12.99 16.77 0.71
N TRP A 264 13.95 15.96 0.29
CA TRP A 264 13.73 14.71 -0.43
C TRP A 264 13.93 13.54 0.54
N THR A 265 13.08 12.52 0.41
CA THR A 265 13.39 11.18 0.91
C THR A 265 13.87 10.35 -0.26
N MET A 266 15.03 9.72 -0.13
CA MET A 266 15.60 8.85 -1.14
C MET A 266 15.75 7.45 -0.58
N LEU A 267 15.31 6.46 -1.35
CA LEU A 267 15.44 5.06 -1.05
C LEU A 267 16.15 4.36 -2.20
N ILE A 268 17.09 3.50 -1.84
CA ILE A 268 17.65 2.48 -2.73
C ILE A 268 17.37 1.10 -2.14
N ALA A 269 17.08 0.15 -3.01
CA ALA A 269 16.65 -1.19 -2.67
C ALA A 269 17.48 -2.22 -3.44
N GLY A 270 17.85 -3.26 -2.71
CA GLY A 270 18.50 -4.45 -3.23
C GLY A 270 17.87 -5.71 -2.66
N TYR A 271 18.19 -6.85 -3.27
CA TYR A 271 17.65 -8.15 -2.90
C TYR A 271 18.78 -9.13 -2.58
N GLY A 272 18.51 -10.07 -1.67
CA GLY A 272 19.48 -11.13 -1.33
C GLY A 272 20.83 -10.55 -0.90
N ASP A 273 21.90 -10.97 -1.57
CA ASP A 273 23.28 -10.56 -1.26
C ASP A 273 23.62 -9.13 -1.71
N ASP A 274 22.86 -8.55 -2.67
CA ASP A 274 23.05 -7.16 -3.11
C ASP A 274 22.32 -6.15 -2.19
N ARG A 275 22.16 -6.49 -0.91
CA ARG A 275 21.46 -5.63 0.06
C ARG A 275 22.27 -4.36 0.37
N PRO A 276 21.66 -3.16 0.34
CA PRO A 276 22.32 -1.94 0.79
C PRO A 276 22.42 -1.91 2.33
N GLY A 277 23.46 -1.27 2.84
CA GLY A 277 23.74 -1.12 4.27
C GLY A 277 23.35 0.25 4.84
N ARG A 278 23.83 0.53 6.07
CA ARG A 278 23.72 1.84 6.75
C ARG A 278 24.92 2.76 6.51
N ASP A 279 25.96 2.25 5.84
CA ASP A 279 27.17 3.01 5.57
C ASP A 279 26.90 4.13 4.55
N ARG A 280 27.21 5.37 4.92
CA ARG A 280 26.94 6.55 4.07
C ARG A 280 27.80 6.55 2.82
N GLU A 281 29.04 6.05 2.90
CA GLU A 281 29.94 5.99 1.74
C GLU A 281 29.46 4.94 0.74
N ASP A 282 29.08 3.76 1.21
CA ASP A 282 28.47 2.72 0.38
C ASP A 282 27.16 3.20 -0.27
N TYR A 283 26.33 3.90 0.49
CA TYR A 283 25.10 4.50 -0.04
C TYR A 283 25.41 5.45 -1.21
N ARG A 284 26.37 6.36 -1.04
CA ARG A 284 26.81 7.28 -2.10
C ARG A 284 27.34 6.51 -3.32
N ARG A 285 28.27 5.57 -3.12
CA ARG A 285 28.84 4.77 -4.23
C ARG A 285 27.76 4.03 -5.01
N ARG A 286 26.75 3.47 -4.33
CA ARG A 286 25.61 2.82 -4.99
C ARG A 286 24.77 3.81 -5.78
N CYS A 287 24.44 4.97 -5.22
CA CYS A 287 23.72 6.03 -5.93
C CYS A 287 24.44 6.48 -7.22
N GLU A 288 25.77 6.53 -7.21
CA GLU A 288 26.59 6.93 -8.36
C GLU A 288 26.72 5.83 -9.41
N ARG A 289 26.95 4.58 -8.97
CA ARG A 289 27.26 3.46 -9.86
C ARG A 289 26.02 2.76 -10.42
N ASP A 290 24.99 2.60 -9.59
CA ASP A 290 23.91 1.65 -9.82
C ASP A 290 22.59 2.29 -10.25
N PHE A 291 22.49 3.63 -10.15
CA PHE A 291 21.27 4.38 -10.41
C PHE A 291 21.49 5.53 -11.41
N PRO A 292 20.42 6.08 -12.01
CA PRO A 292 20.51 7.19 -12.95
C PRO A 292 21.21 8.44 -12.36
N PRO A 293 21.75 9.33 -13.21
CA PRO A 293 22.56 10.48 -12.79
C PRO A 293 21.87 11.40 -11.77
N GLU A 294 20.54 11.45 -11.75
CA GLU A 294 19.77 12.22 -10.79
C GLU A 294 20.02 11.78 -9.32
N PHE A 295 20.32 10.50 -9.07
CA PHE A 295 20.66 10.00 -7.73
C PHE A 295 22.05 10.49 -7.30
N ALA A 296 23.03 10.36 -8.20
CA ALA A 296 24.39 10.85 -8.01
C ALA A 296 24.41 12.37 -7.76
N HIS A 297 23.59 13.11 -8.51
CA HIS A 297 23.43 14.55 -8.31
C HIS A 297 22.96 14.86 -6.90
N VAL A 298 21.81 14.30 -6.47
CA VAL A 298 21.26 14.58 -5.14
C VAL A 298 22.23 14.19 -4.02
N VAL A 299 22.85 13.00 -4.05
CA VAL A 299 23.72 12.55 -2.95
C VAL A 299 25.01 13.37 -2.78
N ASN A 300 25.41 14.09 -3.83
CA ASN A 300 26.64 14.88 -3.89
C ASN A 300 26.40 16.38 -3.74
N THR A 301 25.26 16.90 -4.19
CA THR A 301 24.96 18.33 -4.15
C THR A 301 23.92 18.71 -3.10
N ALA A 302 23.00 17.80 -2.76
CA ALA A 302 22.02 18.06 -1.73
C ALA A 302 22.63 17.73 -0.36
N GLY A 303 22.63 18.70 0.56
CA GLY A 303 23.06 18.46 1.94
C GLY A 303 22.25 17.32 2.57
N TRP A 304 22.93 16.46 3.34
CA TRP A 304 22.30 15.32 4.03
C TRP A 304 21.49 15.83 5.22
N ALA A 305 20.23 15.41 5.31
CA ALA A 305 19.31 15.77 6.39
C ALA A 305 19.07 14.62 7.39
N SER A 306 19.65 13.43 7.16
CA SER A 306 19.61 12.31 8.10
C SER A 306 20.76 11.32 7.88
N ASP A 307 20.92 10.38 8.81
CA ASP A 307 21.63 9.12 8.58
C ASP A 307 20.86 8.18 7.65
N VAL A 308 21.54 7.12 7.18
CA VAL A 308 20.93 6.04 6.40
C VAL A 308 20.21 5.07 7.34
N ALA A 309 18.88 5.00 7.20
CA ALA A 309 18.05 4.01 7.86
C ALA A 309 17.85 2.78 6.95
N THR A 310 17.83 1.58 7.54
CA THR A 310 17.61 0.33 6.80
C THR A 310 16.36 -0.41 7.26
N TYR A 311 15.64 -0.99 6.30
CA TYR A 311 14.49 -1.85 6.57
C TYR A 311 14.59 -3.14 5.76
N HIS A 312 14.29 -4.26 6.42
CA HIS A 312 14.35 -5.58 5.81
C HIS A 312 12.98 -6.24 5.81
N GLN A 313 12.59 -6.77 4.66
CA GLN A 313 11.39 -7.58 4.52
C GLN A 313 11.72 -8.93 3.89
N ALA A 314 11.64 -9.97 4.74
CA ALA A 314 11.88 -11.35 4.32
C ALA A 314 10.81 -11.83 3.33
N ASP A 315 9.53 -11.60 3.62
CA ASP A 315 8.41 -12.16 2.86
C ASP A 315 7.22 -11.20 2.65
N SER A 316 6.57 -11.37 1.50
CA SER A 316 5.16 -11.01 1.32
C SER A 316 4.29 -12.13 1.89
N ARG A 317 3.17 -11.77 2.52
CA ARG A 317 2.25 -12.73 3.10
C ARG A 317 0.79 -12.34 2.87
N ARG A 318 -0.07 -13.32 2.69
CA ARG A 318 -1.53 -13.13 2.69
C ARG A 318 -2.21 -14.25 3.46
N ARG A 319 -3.32 -13.93 4.11
CA ARG A 319 -4.13 -14.86 4.91
C ARG A 319 -5.48 -15.03 4.24
N ASP A 320 -5.86 -16.27 3.93
CA ASP A 320 -7.12 -16.56 3.26
C ASP A 320 -8.23 -16.81 4.28
N PHE A 321 -9.08 -15.79 4.48
CA PHE A 321 -10.30 -15.88 5.28
C PHE A 321 -11.51 -16.37 4.48
N THR A 322 -11.46 -16.34 3.15
CA THR A 322 -12.57 -16.78 2.29
C THR A 322 -12.69 -18.29 2.21
N GLY A 323 -11.59 -19.01 2.43
CA GLY A 323 -11.58 -20.48 2.49
C GLY A 323 -12.11 -21.08 3.79
N LEU A 324 -12.56 -20.27 4.75
CA LEU A 324 -13.04 -20.76 6.05
C LEU A 324 -14.53 -21.10 6.01
N GLU A 325 -14.85 -22.35 6.31
CA GLU A 325 -16.25 -22.81 6.47
C GLU A 325 -16.89 -22.29 7.76
N ARG A 326 -16.10 -22.12 8.82
CA ARG A 326 -16.51 -21.56 10.11
C ARG A 326 -15.57 -20.42 10.50
N PHE A 327 -16.13 -19.33 10.99
CA PHE A 327 -15.39 -18.18 11.51
C PHE A 327 -16.30 -17.43 12.49
N PRO A 328 -15.80 -16.78 13.55
CA PRO A 328 -16.69 -16.09 14.47
C PRO A 328 -17.35 -14.89 13.79
N ALA A 329 -18.60 -14.62 14.15
CA ALA A 329 -19.33 -13.44 13.73
C ALA A 329 -18.78 -12.16 14.41
N ARG A 330 -19.19 -10.98 13.92
CA ARG A 330 -18.78 -9.66 14.49
C ARG A 330 -17.28 -9.39 14.48
N LEU A 331 -16.54 -10.02 13.56
CA LEU A 331 -15.09 -9.92 13.45
C LEU A 331 -14.64 -9.78 12.01
N VAL A 332 -13.76 -8.83 11.75
CA VAL A 332 -13.07 -8.67 10.46
C VAL A 332 -11.59 -8.32 10.67
N ALA A 333 -10.77 -8.55 9.64
CA ALA A 333 -9.37 -8.12 9.59
C ALA A 333 -9.17 -7.09 8.47
N ALA A 334 -8.22 -6.16 8.64
CA ALA A 334 -7.92 -5.10 7.67
C ALA A 334 -6.41 -4.81 7.55
N GLY A 335 -6.05 -4.10 6.48
CA GLY A 335 -4.65 -3.80 6.14
C GLY A 335 -3.73 -5.03 6.09
N ASP A 336 -2.53 -4.88 6.64
CA ASP A 336 -1.49 -5.93 6.66
C ASP A 336 -1.85 -7.17 7.50
N ALA A 337 -2.95 -7.13 8.27
CA ALA A 337 -3.51 -8.31 8.92
C ALA A 337 -4.11 -9.28 7.88
N LEU A 338 -4.68 -8.77 6.78
CA LEU A 338 -5.14 -9.58 5.65
C LEU A 338 -3.97 -9.96 4.73
N ALA A 339 -3.24 -8.97 4.22
CA ALA A 339 -2.13 -9.18 3.31
C ALA A 339 -1.11 -8.04 3.38
N SER A 340 0.16 -8.42 3.39
CA SER A 340 1.30 -7.52 3.37
C SER A 340 2.16 -7.86 2.15
N PHE A 341 2.32 -6.88 1.27
CA PHE A 341 2.93 -7.03 -0.06
C PHE A 341 4.40 -6.61 -0.04
N ASN A 342 5.07 -6.75 -1.18
CA ASN A 342 6.37 -6.15 -1.40
C ASN A 342 6.20 -4.61 -1.33
N PRO A 343 6.85 -3.93 -0.37
CA PRO A 343 6.67 -2.49 -0.19
C PRO A 343 7.21 -1.69 -1.38
N ALA A 344 7.97 -2.32 -2.28
CA ALA A 344 8.60 -1.66 -3.43
C ALA A 344 7.59 -1.11 -4.43
N TYR A 345 6.35 -1.61 -4.38
CA TYR A 345 5.28 -1.20 -5.29
C TYR A 345 4.25 -0.23 -4.67
N GLY A 346 4.41 0.16 -3.39
CA GLY A 346 3.55 1.18 -2.76
C GLY A 346 2.08 0.76 -2.51
N GLN A 347 1.74 -0.52 -2.64
CA GLN A 347 0.34 -0.98 -2.64
C GLN A 347 -0.32 -1.03 -1.25
N GLY A 348 0.46 -1.13 -0.17
CA GLY A 348 -0.08 -1.41 1.18
C GLY A 348 -1.06 -0.35 1.69
N MET A 349 -0.73 0.94 1.57
CA MET A 349 -1.61 2.03 2.02
C MET A 349 -2.91 2.07 1.24
N THR A 350 -2.81 1.99 -0.09
CA THR A 350 -3.96 1.98 -0.99
C THR A 350 -4.85 0.76 -0.74
N SER A 351 -4.28 -0.42 -0.53
CA SER A 351 -5.05 -1.62 -0.17
C SER A 351 -5.79 -1.43 1.16
N ALA A 352 -5.16 -0.82 2.17
CA ALA A 352 -5.81 -0.54 3.45
C ALA A 352 -6.99 0.43 3.32
N LEU A 353 -6.85 1.47 2.49
CA LEU A 353 -7.93 2.41 2.16
C LEU A 353 -9.09 1.70 1.43
N LEU A 354 -8.78 0.81 0.49
CA LEU A 354 -9.80 0.01 -0.21
C LEU A 354 -10.47 -1.02 0.71
N HIS A 355 -9.77 -1.56 1.72
CA HIS A 355 -10.40 -2.40 2.76
C HIS A 355 -11.44 -1.62 3.58
N ALA A 356 -11.22 -0.32 3.83
CA ALA A 356 -12.23 0.55 4.45
C ALA A 356 -13.45 0.72 3.55
N SER A 357 -13.26 0.84 2.23
CA SER A 357 -14.37 0.83 1.27
C SER A 357 -15.14 -0.49 1.26
N CYS A 358 -14.46 -1.64 1.37
CA CYS A 358 -15.11 -2.94 1.57
C CYS A 358 -15.90 -2.99 2.88
N LEU A 359 -15.35 -2.45 3.98
CA LEU A 359 -16.04 -2.41 5.28
C LEU A 359 -17.31 -1.55 5.21
N SER A 360 -17.22 -0.37 4.60
CA SER A 360 -18.36 0.53 4.42
C SER A 360 -19.46 -0.13 3.59
N ARG A 361 -19.10 -0.77 2.48
CA ARG A 361 -20.04 -1.50 1.62
C ARG A 361 -20.67 -2.68 2.35
N TYR A 362 -19.89 -3.43 3.11
CA TYR A 362 -20.37 -4.54 3.93
C TYR A 362 -21.43 -4.07 4.92
N LEU A 363 -21.14 -3.05 5.73
CA LEU A 363 -22.06 -2.56 6.77
C LEU A 363 -23.30 -1.88 6.19
N ARG A 364 -23.17 -1.13 5.08
CA ARG A 364 -24.31 -0.51 4.37
C ARG A 364 -25.19 -1.54 3.66
N GLY A 365 -24.65 -2.73 3.37
CA GLY A 365 -25.35 -3.85 2.72
C GLY A 365 -26.33 -4.63 3.60
N ARG A 366 -26.60 -4.18 4.84
CA ARG A 366 -27.46 -4.85 5.84
C ARG A 366 -27.04 -6.33 6.09
N PRO A 367 -25.80 -6.58 6.50
CA PRO A 367 -25.38 -7.93 6.77
C PRO A 367 -26.07 -8.45 8.03
N ASP A 368 -26.31 -9.75 8.09
CA ASP A 368 -26.58 -10.44 9.36
C ASP A 368 -25.27 -10.49 10.15
N LEU A 369 -25.15 -9.63 11.16
CA LEU A 369 -23.94 -9.49 11.97
C LEU A 369 -23.70 -10.68 12.91
N ASP A 370 -24.70 -11.54 13.12
CA ASP A 370 -24.54 -12.79 13.86
C ASP A 370 -24.04 -13.94 12.95
N ARG A 371 -23.71 -13.62 11.70
CA ARG A 371 -23.03 -14.50 10.75
C ARG A 371 -21.60 -14.02 10.47
N PRO A 372 -20.72 -14.92 10.00
CA PRO A 372 -19.39 -14.53 9.55
C PRO A 372 -19.47 -13.52 8.41
N ALA A 373 -18.56 -12.55 8.39
CA ALA A 373 -18.51 -11.46 7.40
C ALA A 373 -18.03 -11.94 6.00
N ARG A 374 -18.68 -12.97 5.43
CA ARG A 374 -18.26 -13.62 4.18
C ARG A 374 -18.22 -12.65 3.00
N THR A 375 -19.20 -11.75 2.90
CA THR A 375 -19.27 -10.74 1.84
C THR A 375 -18.11 -9.76 1.96
N TYR A 376 -17.78 -9.28 3.15
CA TYR A 376 -16.58 -8.45 3.40
C TYR A 376 -15.29 -9.17 2.99
N PHE A 377 -15.10 -10.43 3.40
CA PHE A 377 -13.90 -11.18 3.04
C PHE A 377 -13.82 -11.47 1.53
N ALA A 378 -14.96 -11.66 0.85
CA ALA A 378 -15.01 -11.79 -0.59
C ALA A 378 -14.61 -10.47 -1.29
N GLU A 379 -15.06 -9.31 -0.80
CA GLU A 379 -14.69 -8.01 -1.37
C GLU A 379 -13.20 -7.70 -1.16
N THR A 380 -12.70 -7.88 0.07
CA THR A 380 -11.28 -7.67 0.38
C THR A 380 -10.38 -8.64 -0.38
N ARG A 381 -10.82 -9.88 -0.63
CA ARG A 381 -10.11 -10.81 -1.51
C ARG A 381 -9.89 -10.23 -2.91
N VAL A 382 -10.88 -9.54 -3.50
CA VAL A 382 -10.72 -8.93 -4.82
C VAL A 382 -9.61 -7.86 -4.82
N VAL A 383 -9.52 -7.06 -3.75
CA VAL A 383 -8.46 -6.05 -3.57
C VAL A 383 -7.10 -6.73 -3.37
N VAL A 384 -7.03 -7.70 -2.46
CA VAL A 384 -5.80 -8.43 -2.15
C VAL A 384 -5.29 -9.20 -3.36
N ASP A 385 -6.15 -9.89 -4.11
CA ASP A 385 -5.77 -10.63 -5.32
C ASP A 385 -5.26 -9.66 -6.41
N ALA A 386 -5.86 -8.47 -6.55
CA ALA A 386 -5.40 -7.46 -7.50
C ALA A 386 -4.00 -6.92 -7.17
N ALA A 387 -3.77 -6.55 -5.90
CA ALA A 387 -2.46 -6.09 -5.43
C ALA A 387 -1.41 -7.21 -5.54
N TRP A 388 -1.74 -8.41 -5.03
CA TRP A 388 -0.87 -9.59 -5.06
C TRP A 388 -0.48 -10.00 -6.47
N GLN A 389 -1.40 -10.03 -7.44
CA GLN A 389 -1.08 -10.35 -8.84
C GLN A 389 -0.09 -9.36 -9.45
N THR A 390 -0.24 -8.08 -9.11
CA THR A 390 0.62 -7.01 -9.64
C THR A 390 2.01 -7.08 -9.01
N SER A 391 2.12 -7.30 -7.70
CA SER A 391 3.42 -7.43 -7.01
C SER A 391 4.15 -8.72 -7.40
N THR A 392 3.44 -9.86 -7.38
CA THR A 392 4.05 -11.17 -7.67
C THR A 392 4.48 -11.32 -9.11
N ALA A 393 3.83 -10.65 -10.07
CA ALA A 393 4.29 -10.65 -11.45
C ALA A 393 5.72 -10.11 -11.59
N ALA A 394 6.08 -9.09 -10.81
CA ALA A 394 7.41 -8.52 -10.77
C ALA A 394 8.36 -9.33 -9.85
N ASP A 395 7.88 -9.78 -8.68
CA ASP A 395 8.69 -10.58 -7.76
C ASP A 395 9.11 -11.94 -8.35
N LEU A 396 8.24 -12.61 -9.10
CA LEU A 396 8.55 -13.88 -9.80
C LEU A 396 9.55 -13.71 -10.95
N ALA A 397 9.94 -12.48 -11.30
CA ALA A 397 11.05 -12.26 -12.22
C ALA A 397 12.41 -12.31 -11.52
N LEU A 398 12.45 -12.21 -10.18
CA LEU A 398 13.66 -12.25 -9.37
C LEU A 398 14.27 -13.66 -9.36
N PRO A 399 15.60 -13.82 -9.54
CA PRO A 399 16.23 -15.14 -9.63
C PRO A 399 16.07 -16.02 -8.39
N HIS A 400 15.96 -15.40 -7.21
CA HIS A 400 15.91 -16.07 -5.91
C HIS A 400 14.48 -16.31 -5.39
N VAL A 401 13.45 -16.07 -6.21
CA VAL A 401 12.05 -16.27 -5.82
C VAL A 401 11.52 -17.58 -6.43
N ASP A 402 11.34 -18.58 -5.59
CA ASP A 402 10.98 -19.95 -6.02
C ASP A 402 9.46 -20.21 -6.15
N GLY A 403 8.64 -19.16 -6.09
CA GLY A 403 7.19 -19.25 -6.29
C GLY A 403 6.35 -19.02 -5.02
N PRO A 404 5.08 -19.50 -5.01
CA PRO A 404 4.47 -20.40 -5.97
C PRO A 404 4.15 -19.74 -7.32
N TYR A 405 4.39 -20.44 -8.42
CA TYR A 405 4.08 -19.98 -9.77
C TYR A 405 2.59 -20.19 -10.09
N PRO A 406 1.86 -19.15 -10.55
CA PRO A 406 0.46 -19.31 -10.93
C PRO A 406 0.31 -20.18 -12.18
N ARG A 407 -0.85 -20.84 -12.31
CA ARG A 407 -1.19 -21.58 -13.55
C ARG A 407 -1.11 -20.65 -14.77
N GLY A 408 -0.41 -21.12 -15.82
CA GLY A 408 -0.18 -20.33 -17.03
C GLY A 408 0.85 -19.21 -16.88
N TYR A 409 1.72 -19.26 -15.86
CA TYR A 409 2.75 -18.24 -15.59
C TYR A 409 3.56 -17.85 -16.83
N ARG A 410 4.02 -18.82 -17.65
CA ARG A 410 4.80 -18.53 -18.86
C ARG A 410 4.05 -17.61 -19.84
N LEU A 411 2.77 -17.90 -20.08
CA LEU A 411 1.92 -17.08 -20.95
C LEU A 411 1.69 -15.68 -20.36
N ARG A 412 1.42 -15.60 -19.05
CA ARG A 412 1.22 -14.32 -18.35
C ARG A 412 2.49 -13.47 -18.37
N ARG A 413 3.66 -14.08 -18.14
CA ARG A 413 4.97 -13.41 -18.21
C ARG A 413 5.24 -12.90 -19.62
N TRP A 414 4.98 -13.72 -20.64
CA TRP A 414 5.12 -13.31 -22.04
C TRP A 414 4.21 -12.13 -22.39
N ALA A 415 2.92 -12.21 -22.05
CA ALA A 415 1.96 -11.13 -22.28
C ALA A 415 2.33 -9.85 -21.51
N GLY A 416 2.78 -9.97 -20.25
CA GLY A 416 3.28 -8.87 -19.45
C GLY A 416 4.51 -8.21 -20.07
N GLY A 417 5.44 -8.99 -20.64
CA GLY A 417 6.58 -8.48 -21.39
C GLY A 417 6.18 -7.66 -22.61
N LEU A 418 5.20 -8.13 -23.39
CA LEU A 418 4.66 -7.38 -24.53
C LEU A 418 4.05 -6.04 -24.11
N ILE A 419 3.25 -6.04 -23.04
CA ILE A 419 2.61 -4.84 -22.51
C ILE A 419 3.67 -3.85 -22.01
N SER A 420 4.66 -4.31 -21.24
CA SER A 420 5.73 -3.46 -20.71
C SER A 420 6.59 -2.83 -21.80
N ALA A 421 6.89 -3.58 -22.87
CA ALA A 421 7.60 -3.07 -24.04
C ALA A 421 6.75 -2.02 -24.77
N ALA A 422 5.51 -2.36 -25.12
CA ALA A 422 4.62 -1.44 -25.83
C ALA A 422 4.27 -0.18 -25.02
N ALA A 423 4.18 -0.26 -23.69
CA ALA A 423 3.96 0.89 -22.82
C ALA A 423 5.11 1.93 -22.86
N ALA A 424 6.26 1.61 -23.45
CA ALA A 424 7.34 2.57 -23.67
C ALA A 424 7.00 3.58 -24.77
N HIS A 425 6.12 3.21 -25.69
CA HIS A 425 5.95 3.90 -26.97
C HIS A 425 4.48 4.11 -27.37
N ASP A 426 3.55 3.28 -26.89
CA ASP A 426 2.10 3.44 -27.11
C ASP A 426 1.44 4.09 -25.87
N PRO A 427 0.90 5.32 -25.99
CA PRO A 427 0.31 6.04 -24.86
C PRO A 427 -0.97 5.38 -24.30
N VAL A 428 -1.70 4.60 -25.11
CA VAL A 428 -2.90 3.88 -24.67
C VAL A 428 -2.51 2.67 -23.82
N VAL A 429 -1.47 1.94 -24.23
CA VAL A 429 -0.91 0.84 -23.43
C VAL A 429 -0.29 1.37 -22.15
N ASN A 430 0.46 2.47 -22.23
CA ASN A 430 1.03 3.14 -21.07
C ASN A 430 -0.05 3.56 -20.06
N ARG A 431 -1.09 4.26 -20.50
CA ARG A 431 -2.25 4.64 -19.66
C ARG A 431 -2.90 3.43 -19.00
N GLY A 432 -3.13 2.36 -19.76
CA GLY A 432 -3.71 1.12 -19.22
C GLY A 432 -2.85 0.49 -18.12
N LEU A 433 -1.53 0.41 -18.37
CA LEU A 433 -0.56 -0.08 -17.39
C LEU A 433 -0.52 0.81 -16.14
N SER A 434 -0.43 2.12 -16.30
CA SER A 434 -0.42 3.10 -15.20
C SER A 434 -1.66 3.02 -14.34
N ARG A 435 -2.85 2.85 -14.93
CA ARG A 435 -4.11 2.71 -14.17
C ARG A 435 -4.16 1.44 -13.32
N VAL A 436 -3.53 0.36 -13.78
CA VAL A 436 -3.44 -0.89 -13.01
C VAL A 436 -2.37 -0.80 -11.92
N THR A 437 -1.18 -0.29 -12.23
CA THR A 437 -0.11 -0.15 -11.24
C THR A 437 -0.44 0.86 -10.14
N THR A 438 -1.32 1.82 -10.42
CA THR A 438 -1.87 2.78 -9.43
C THR A 438 -3.17 2.31 -8.76
N MET A 439 -3.57 1.06 -8.99
CA MET A 439 -4.76 0.40 -8.42
C MET A 439 -6.10 1.10 -8.73
N ILE A 440 -6.17 1.91 -9.79
CA ILE A 440 -7.43 2.50 -10.26
C ILE A 440 -8.28 1.41 -10.93
N ASP A 441 -7.64 0.58 -11.76
CA ASP A 441 -8.29 -0.52 -12.47
C ASP A 441 -7.76 -1.88 -11.97
N HIS A 442 -8.62 -2.90 -12.04
CA HIS A 442 -8.25 -4.28 -11.74
C HIS A 442 -7.25 -4.84 -12.78
N PRO A 443 -6.27 -5.71 -12.42
CA PRO A 443 -5.26 -6.24 -13.34
C PRO A 443 -5.79 -6.91 -14.61
N ALA A 444 -6.99 -7.52 -14.53
CA ALA A 444 -7.69 -8.08 -15.69
C ALA A 444 -7.94 -7.05 -16.83
N ALA A 445 -7.92 -5.75 -16.54
CA ALA A 445 -8.02 -4.70 -17.55
C ALA A 445 -6.87 -4.75 -18.58
N LEU A 446 -5.70 -5.25 -18.20
CA LEU A 446 -4.55 -5.44 -19.10
C LEU A 446 -4.74 -6.60 -20.07
N SER A 447 -5.66 -7.52 -19.78
CA SER A 447 -5.96 -8.67 -20.64
C SER A 447 -7.06 -8.38 -21.67
N ARG A 448 -7.51 -7.13 -21.80
CA ARG A 448 -8.52 -6.75 -22.81
C ARG A 448 -7.95 -6.99 -24.22
N PRO A 449 -8.70 -7.66 -25.13
CA PRO A 449 -8.21 -8.02 -26.46
C PRO A 449 -7.63 -6.84 -27.23
N GLY A 450 -8.27 -5.66 -27.17
CA GLY A 450 -7.77 -4.46 -27.85
C GLY A 450 -6.40 -3.98 -27.34
N LEU A 451 -6.11 -4.12 -26.04
CA LEU A 451 -4.82 -3.74 -25.46
C LEU A 451 -3.73 -4.74 -25.86
N LEU A 452 -4.04 -6.04 -25.78
CA LEU A 452 -3.12 -7.12 -26.17
C LEU A 452 -2.78 -7.05 -27.67
N LEU A 453 -3.76 -6.78 -28.54
CA LEU A 453 -3.54 -6.60 -29.98
C LEU A 453 -2.65 -5.40 -30.27
N ARG A 454 -2.81 -4.27 -29.56
CA ARG A 454 -1.91 -3.11 -29.70
C ARG A 454 -0.49 -3.45 -29.27
N ALA A 455 -0.34 -4.13 -28.12
CA ALA A 455 0.97 -4.55 -27.62
C ALA A 455 1.67 -5.53 -28.58
N ALA A 456 0.93 -6.51 -29.12
CA ALA A 456 1.46 -7.48 -30.08
C ALA A 456 1.85 -6.82 -31.41
N ARG A 457 1.03 -5.90 -31.94
CA ARG A 457 1.35 -5.13 -33.16
C ARG A 457 2.64 -4.31 -32.99
N HIS A 458 2.85 -3.74 -31.81
CA HIS A 458 4.06 -2.99 -31.51
C HIS A 458 5.30 -3.91 -31.51
N ALA A 459 5.24 -5.05 -30.83
CA ALA A 459 6.34 -6.01 -30.82
C ALA A 459 6.67 -6.58 -32.21
N LEU A 460 5.68 -6.76 -33.08
CA LEU A 460 5.91 -7.17 -34.47
C LEU A 460 6.60 -6.08 -35.30
N ARG A 461 6.22 -4.81 -35.11
CA ARG A 461 6.87 -3.67 -35.78
C ARG A 461 8.32 -3.51 -35.35
N ASP A 462 8.62 -3.62 -34.06
CA ASP A 462 9.99 -3.54 -33.54
C ASP A 462 10.89 -4.64 -34.11
N ARG A 463 10.37 -5.87 -34.25
CA ARG A 463 11.10 -6.97 -34.90
C ARG A 463 11.37 -6.69 -36.37
N GLN A 464 10.41 -6.13 -37.11
CA GLN A 464 10.58 -5.76 -38.51
C GLN A 464 11.59 -4.63 -38.70
N VAL A 465 11.63 -3.65 -37.78
CA VAL A 465 12.63 -2.58 -37.80
C VAL A 465 14.03 -3.14 -37.52
N ARG A 466 14.19 -3.98 -36.50
CA ARG A 466 15.48 -4.61 -36.17
C ARG A 466 16.01 -5.49 -37.30
N ALA A 467 15.14 -6.25 -37.96
CA ALA A 467 15.51 -7.11 -39.09
C ALA A 467 15.86 -6.34 -40.38
N ARG A 468 15.52 -5.05 -40.48
CA ARG A 468 15.89 -4.17 -41.60
C ARG A 468 17.16 -3.36 -41.32
N SER A 469 17.58 -3.29 -40.07
CA SER A 469 18.81 -2.61 -39.61
C SER A 469 19.99 -3.56 -39.37
N SER A 470 19.77 -4.87 -39.50
CA SER A 470 20.76 -5.94 -39.52
C SER A 470 20.96 -6.41 -40.94
#